data_AF-A0A3S4GMU2-F1
#
_entry.id   AF-A0A3S4GMU2-F1
#
_cell.length_a   1.000
_cell.length_b   1.000
_cell.length_c   1.000
_cell.angle_alpha   90.00
_cell.angle_beta   90.00
_cell.angle_gamma   90.00
#
_symmetry.space_group_name_H-M   'P 1'
#
loop_
_entity.id
_entity.type
_entity.pdbx_description
1 polymer ?
#
loop_
_entity_poly.entity_id
_entity_poly.type
_entity_poly.pdbx_seq_one_letter_code
_entity_poly.pdbx_strand_id
1 'polypeptide(L)'
;MQTALRQQEKIERYEADLEELHIRLEEQNEVVAEAAEMQDENEARAEAAELEVDELKSQLADYQQALDVQQTRAIQYNQAISALARAKEICHLPDLTPESAAEWLNTFQAKEQEATEKLLSLEQKMSVAQTAHSQFEQAYQLVAAINGPLARSEAWDVARELLRDGVNQRHLAEQVQPLRMRLSELEQRLREQQEAERLLAEFCKRQGKNFDIDELEALHQELEARIAALSDNVANASEQRMTLRQEQEQLQSRIQHLMQRAPVWLAAQNSLNQLSEQCGEEFTSSQEVTEYLQQLLEREREAIVERDEVGARKNAVDEEIERLSQPGGAEDQRLNALAERFGGVLLSEIYDDVSLEDAPYFSALYGPSRHAIVVPDLSQIAEQLKV
;
A
#
# COMPACT_ATOMS: atom_id res chain seq x y z
N MET A 1 13.58 -184.34 -64.49
CA MET A 1 14.80 -184.53 -63.67
C MET A 1 15.94 -183.60 -64.07
N GLN A 2 16.18 -183.31 -65.36
CA GLN A 2 17.28 -182.43 -65.80
C GLN A 2 17.14 -180.94 -65.42
N THR A 3 15.93 -180.40 -65.29
CA THR A 3 15.70 -178.97 -64.94
C THR A 3 15.94 -178.65 -63.47
N ALA A 4 15.73 -179.59 -62.55
CA ALA A 4 16.03 -179.42 -61.12
C ALA A 4 17.55 -179.37 -60.89
N LEU A 5 18.32 -180.22 -61.58
CA LEU A 5 19.79 -180.21 -61.56
C LEU A 5 20.38 -178.88 -62.04
N ARG A 6 19.83 -178.28 -63.11
CA ARG A 6 20.29 -176.95 -63.58
C ARG A 6 20.01 -175.81 -62.62
N GLN A 7 18.91 -175.88 -61.85
CA GLN A 7 18.64 -174.89 -60.80
C GLN A 7 19.57 -175.10 -59.60
N GLN A 8 19.88 -176.34 -59.27
CA GLN A 8 20.81 -176.71 -58.21
C GLN A 8 22.25 -176.28 -58.56
N GLU A 9 22.72 -176.52 -59.78
CA GLU A 9 24.02 -175.99 -60.28
C GLU A 9 24.07 -174.45 -60.29
N LYS A 10 22.93 -173.77 -60.45
CA LYS A 10 22.87 -172.30 -60.44
C LYS A 10 22.84 -171.74 -59.02
N ILE A 11 22.21 -172.44 -58.08
CA ILE A 11 22.27 -172.14 -56.64
C ILE A 11 23.70 -172.38 -56.16
N GLU A 12 24.33 -173.50 -56.48
CA GLU A 12 25.73 -173.79 -56.13
C GLU A 12 26.70 -172.74 -56.70
N ARG A 13 26.45 -172.23 -57.92
CA ARG A 13 27.23 -171.09 -58.46
C ARG A 13 26.98 -169.79 -57.72
N TYR A 14 25.73 -169.46 -57.38
CA TYR A 14 25.46 -168.24 -56.61
C TYR A 14 25.92 -168.35 -55.16
N GLU A 15 25.91 -169.53 -54.55
CA GLU A 15 26.52 -169.81 -53.25
C GLU A 15 28.04 -169.64 -53.33
N ALA A 16 28.69 -170.18 -54.37
CA ALA A 16 30.12 -169.96 -54.62
C ALA A 16 30.47 -168.49 -54.93
N ASP A 17 29.65 -167.79 -55.72
CA ASP A 17 29.83 -166.36 -56.01
C ASP A 17 29.60 -165.50 -54.75
N LEU A 18 28.65 -165.88 -53.88
CA LEU A 18 28.42 -165.22 -52.59
C LEU A 18 29.56 -165.49 -51.62
N GLU A 19 30.13 -166.70 -51.59
CA GLU A 19 31.33 -167.02 -50.82
C GLU A 19 32.55 -166.23 -51.34
N GLU A 20 32.77 -166.16 -52.66
CA GLU A 20 33.83 -165.34 -53.25
C GLU A 20 33.63 -163.85 -52.96
N LEU A 21 32.40 -163.34 -53.10
CA LEU A 21 32.08 -161.97 -52.73
C LEU A 21 32.24 -161.73 -51.23
N HIS A 22 31.92 -162.70 -50.37
CA HIS A 22 32.11 -162.59 -48.93
C HIS A 22 33.60 -162.47 -48.59
N ILE A 23 34.45 -163.32 -49.17
CA ILE A 23 35.91 -163.24 -49.03
C ILE A 23 36.43 -161.88 -49.52
N ARG A 24 36.00 -161.41 -50.70
CA ARG A 24 36.40 -160.07 -51.19
C ARG A 24 35.89 -158.93 -50.31
N LEU A 25 34.72 -159.08 -49.69
CA LEU A 25 34.18 -158.10 -48.75
C LEU A 25 34.98 -158.09 -47.44
N GLU A 26 35.43 -159.25 -46.97
CA GLU A 26 36.34 -159.36 -45.83
C GLU A 26 37.70 -158.73 -46.14
N GLU A 27 38.29 -159.03 -47.30
CA GLU A 27 39.54 -158.39 -47.76
C GLU A 27 39.38 -156.86 -47.91
N GLN A 28 38.26 -156.39 -48.48
CA GLN A 28 37.99 -154.95 -48.57
C GLN A 28 37.75 -154.31 -47.20
N ASN A 29 37.06 -155.00 -46.29
CA ASN A 29 36.86 -154.52 -44.92
C ASN A 29 38.19 -154.45 -44.16
N GLU A 30 39.11 -155.39 -44.40
CA GLU A 30 40.46 -155.37 -43.81
C GLU A 30 41.27 -154.18 -44.34
N VAL A 31 41.27 -153.93 -45.65
CA VAL A 31 41.93 -152.74 -46.23
C VAL A 31 41.28 -151.44 -45.76
N VAL A 32 39.97 -151.39 -45.60
CA VAL A 32 39.27 -150.21 -45.05
C VAL A 32 39.61 -150.03 -43.56
N ALA A 33 39.74 -151.11 -42.79
CA ALA A 33 40.15 -151.05 -41.39
C ALA A 33 41.60 -150.56 -41.26
N GLU A 34 42.54 -151.10 -42.06
CA GLU A 34 43.93 -150.60 -42.10
C GLU A 34 44.01 -149.14 -42.54
N ALA A 35 43.21 -148.74 -43.54
CA ALA A 35 43.14 -147.35 -43.97
C ALA A 35 42.53 -146.43 -42.90
N ALA A 36 41.55 -146.92 -42.13
CA ALA A 36 40.97 -146.20 -41.01
C ALA A 36 41.97 -146.05 -39.86
N GLU A 37 42.72 -147.09 -39.50
CA GLU A 37 43.80 -147.00 -38.50
C GLU A 37 44.89 -146.01 -38.94
N MET A 38 45.31 -146.08 -40.21
CA MET A 38 46.25 -145.11 -40.77
C MET A 38 45.68 -143.69 -40.81
N GLN A 39 44.37 -143.52 -41.02
CA GLN A 39 43.70 -142.22 -40.97
C GLN A 39 43.68 -141.70 -39.53
N ASP A 40 43.33 -142.52 -38.55
CA ASP A 40 43.33 -142.15 -37.13
C ASP A 40 44.74 -141.76 -36.66
N GLU A 41 45.79 -142.50 -37.07
CA GLU A 41 47.17 -142.15 -36.77
C GLU A 41 47.59 -140.81 -37.42
N ASN A 42 47.16 -140.56 -38.66
CA ASN A 42 47.43 -139.30 -39.34
C ASN A 42 46.64 -138.13 -38.75
N GLU A 43 45.39 -138.34 -38.35
CA GLU A 43 44.55 -137.36 -37.67
C GLU A 43 45.15 -137.01 -36.31
N ALA A 44 45.53 -138.01 -35.50
CA ALA A 44 46.21 -137.80 -34.22
C ALA A 44 47.54 -137.03 -34.40
N ARG A 45 48.30 -137.32 -35.45
CA ARG A 45 49.53 -136.60 -35.77
C ARG A 45 49.27 -135.17 -36.23
N ALA A 46 48.21 -134.93 -37.00
CA ALA A 46 47.80 -133.60 -37.43
C ALA A 46 47.31 -132.76 -36.25
N GLU A 47 46.47 -133.32 -35.39
CA GLU A 47 45.99 -132.67 -34.16
C GLU A 47 47.16 -132.32 -33.23
N ALA A 48 48.12 -133.22 -33.03
CA ALA A 48 49.32 -132.93 -32.24
C ALA A 48 50.13 -131.76 -32.84
N ALA A 49 50.30 -131.74 -34.16
CA ALA A 49 51.00 -130.64 -34.84
C ALA A 49 50.22 -129.32 -34.78
N GLU A 50 48.89 -129.34 -34.87
CA GLU A 50 48.05 -128.15 -34.71
C GLU A 50 48.14 -127.58 -33.29
N LEU A 51 48.11 -128.45 -32.27
CA LEU A 51 48.31 -128.05 -30.87
C LEU A 51 49.69 -127.43 -30.64
N GLU A 52 50.75 -128.00 -31.21
CA GLU A 52 52.10 -127.41 -31.14
C GLU A 52 52.14 -126.03 -31.81
N VAL A 53 51.49 -125.87 -32.96
CA VAL A 53 51.42 -124.58 -33.67
C VAL A 53 50.65 -123.54 -32.86
N ASP A 54 49.53 -123.91 -32.24
CA ASP A 54 48.74 -122.99 -31.43
C ASP A 54 49.44 -122.62 -30.12
N GLU A 55 50.17 -123.55 -29.51
CA GLU A 55 51.03 -123.25 -28.36
C GLU A 55 52.14 -122.26 -28.76
N LEU A 56 52.80 -122.47 -29.90
CA LEU A 56 53.81 -121.53 -30.41
C LEU A 56 53.23 -120.15 -30.76
N LYS A 57 52.00 -120.09 -31.31
CA LYS A 57 51.32 -118.81 -31.56
C LYS A 57 51.02 -118.08 -30.26
N SER A 58 50.53 -118.79 -29.25
CA SER A 58 50.27 -118.20 -27.92
C SER A 58 51.56 -117.65 -27.31
N GLN A 59 52.63 -118.44 -27.31
CA GLN A 59 53.93 -118.00 -26.81
C GLN A 59 54.45 -116.79 -27.60
N LEU A 60 54.34 -116.78 -28.93
CA LEU A 60 54.76 -115.65 -29.76
C LEU A 60 53.96 -114.38 -29.48
N ALA A 61 52.64 -114.50 -29.26
CA ALA A 61 51.78 -113.38 -28.88
C ALA A 61 52.21 -112.79 -27.52
N ASP A 62 52.48 -113.65 -26.53
CA ASP A 62 52.97 -113.22 -25.22
C ASP A 62 54.34 -112.52 -25.33
N TYR A 63 55.25 -113.06 -26.14
CA TYR A 63 56.55 -112.43 -26.40
C TYR A 63 56.41 -111.07 -27.10
N GLN A 64 55.50 -110.95 -28.07
CA GLN A 64 55.26 -109.69 -28.78
C GLN A 64 54.66 -108.64 -27.83
N GLN A 65 53.70 -109.02 -27.00
CA GLN A 65 53.12 -108.13 -25.99
C GLN A 65 54.18 -107.67 -24.98
N ALA A 66 55.04 -108.58 -24.51
CA ALA A 66 56.14 -108.24 -23.62
C ALA A 66 57.14 -107.26 -24.28
N LEU A 67 57.44 -107.47 -25.56
CA LEU A 67 58.32 -106.61 -26.34
C LEU A 67 57.73 -105.19 -26.50
N ASP A 68 56.44 -105.06 -26.81
CA ASP A 68 55.77 -103.78 -26.96
C ASP A 68 55.75 -102.98 -25.63
N VAL A 69 55.52 -103.68 -24.51
CA VAL A 69 55.62 -103.08 -23.17
C VAL A 69 57.05 -102.61 -22.89
N GLN A 70 58.06 -103.41 -23.26
CA GLN A 70 59.46 -103.03 -23.10
C GLN A 70 59.83 -101.82 -23.98
N GLN A 71 59.37 -101.77 -25.24
CA GLN A 71 59.60 -100.64 -26.14
C GLN A 71 58.96 -99.36 -25.59
N THR A 72 57.73 -99.44 -25.10
CA THR A 72 57.04 -98.29 -24.50
C THR A 72 57.80 -97.77 -23.27
N ARG A 73 58.26 -98.67 -22.39
CA ARG A 73 59.10 -98.31 -21.24
C ARG A 73 60.43 -97.69 -21.67
N ALA A 74 61.06 -98.19 -22.73
CA ALA A 74 62.30 -97.64 -23.26
C ALA A 74 62.12 -96.21 -23.80
N ILE A 75 61.01 -95.94 -24.51
CA ILE A 75 60.68 -94.59 -24.99
C ILE A 75 60.46 -93.63 -23.82
N GLN A 76 59.67 -94.05 -22.82
CA GLN A 76 59.42 -93.24 -21.62
C GLN A 76 60.72 -92.96 -20.84
N TYR A 77 61.61 -93.95 -20.74
CA TYR A 77 62.92 -93.78 -20.11
C TYR A 77 63.79 -92.75 -20.85
N ASN A 78 63.85 -92.83 -22.18
CA ASN A 78 64.60 -91.86 -22.99
C ASN A 78 63.99 -90.45 -22.89
N GLN A 79 62.66 -90.32 -22.87
CA GLN A 79 61.98 -89.04 -22.64
C GLN A 79 62.31 -88.46 -21.26
N ALA A 80 62.33 -89.29 -20.22
CA ALA A 80 62.69 -88.89 -18.87
C ALA A 80 64.15 -88.43 -18.78
N ILE A 81 65.10 -89.13 -19.42
CA ILE A 81 66.49 -88.70 -19.52
C ILE A 81 66.60 -87.35 -20.25
N SER A 82 65.90 -87.19 -21.38
CA SER A 82 65.93 -85.93 -22.13
C SER A 82 65.32 -84.76 -21.32
N ALA A 83 64.24 -85.00 -20.58
CA ALA A 83 63.67 -84.01 -19.68
C ALA A 83 64.64 -83.62 -18.55
N LEU A 84 65.31 -84.62 -17.95
CA LEU A 84 66.32 -84.37 -16.93
C LEU A 84 67.52 -83.58 -17.49
N ALA A 85 68.02 -83.94 -18.68
CA ALA A 85 69.11 -83.22 -19.33
C ALA A 85 68.74 -81.75 -19.61
N ARG A 86 67.53 -81.48 -20.11
CA ARG A 86 67.04 -80.11 -20.30
C ARG A 86 66.93 -79.35 -18.97
N ALA A 87 66.45 -79.99 -17.91
CA ALA A 87 66.39 -79.38 -16.58
C ALA A 87 67.80 -79.06 -16.04
N LYS A 88 68.78 -79.94 -16.24
CA LYS A 88 70.19 -79.68 -15.90
C LYS A 88 70.74 -78.44 -16.59
N GLU A 89 70.46 -78.28 -17.88
CA GLU A 89 70.91 -77.14 -18.67
C GLU A 89 70.24 -75.83 -18.24
N ILE A 90 68.90 -75.80 -18.13
CA ILE A 90 68.13 -74.59 -17.81
C ILE A 90 68.39 -74.14 -16.37
N CYS A 91 68.42 -75.08 -15.43
CA CYS A 91 68.67 -74.78 -14.02
C CYS A 91 70.17 -74.62 -13.71
N HIS A 92 71.05 -74.87 -14.67
CA HIS A 92 72.51 -74.90 -14.51
C HIS A 92 72.98 -75.83 -13.37
N LEU A 93 72.37 -77.01 -13.26
CA LEU A 93 72.65 -78.02 -12.24
C LEU A 93 73.16 -79.32 -12.91
N PRO A 94 74.46 -79.46 -13.19
CA PRO A 94 75.00 -80.62 -13.92
C PRO A 94 74.78 -81.95 -13.18
N ASP A 95 74.71 -81.93 -11.85
CA ASP A 95 74.57 -83.11 -10.98
C ASP A 95 73.11 -83.41 -10.59
N LEU A 96 72.10 -82.83 -11.27
CA LEU A 96 70.69 -83.06 -10.95
C LEU A 96 70.34 -84.55 -11.08
N THR A 97 69.73 -85.10 -10.03
CA THR A 97 69.21 -86.48 -10.00
C THR A 97 67.69 -86.46 -9.90
N PRO A 98 66.97 -87.52 -10.33
CA PRO A 98 65.51 -87.58 -10.20
C PRO A 98 65.04 -87.48 -8.74
N GLU A 99 65.85 -87.98 -7.79
CA GLU A 99 65.55 -87.91 -6.35
C GLU A 99 65.68 -86.48 -5.80
N SER A 100 66.70 -85.74 -6.23
CA SER A 100 66.91 -84.34 -5.79
C SER A 100 66.05 -83.31 -6.53
N ALA A 101 65.43 -83.69 -7.65
CA ALA A 101 64.63 -82.79 -8.48
C ALA A 101 63.43 -82.17 -7.74
N ALA A 102 62.80 -82.92 -6.83
CA ALA A 102 61.67 -82.42 -6.03
C ALA A 102 62.09 -81.31 -5.06
N GLU A 103 63.24 -81.44 -4.41
CA GLU A 103 63.77 -80.43 -3.49
C GLU A 103 64.20 -79.16 -4.23
N TRP A 104 64.85 -79.31 -5.38
CA TRP A 104 65.22 -78.19 -6.24
C TRP A 104 63.99 -77.46 -6.79
N LEU A 105 62.93 -78.17 -7.17
CA LEU A 105 61.67 -77.58 -7.60
C LEU A 105 61.05 -76.71 -6.50
N ASN A 106 60.99 -77.21 -5.26
CA ASN A 106 60.52 -76.43 -4.12
C ASN A 106 61.38 -75.17 -3.90
N THR A 107 62.69 -75.28 -4.08
CA THR A 107 63.62 -74.14 -3.96
C THR A 107 63.37 -73.09 -5.06
N PHE A 108 63.14 -73.51 -6.30
CA PHE A 108 62.82 -72.59 -7.39
C PHE A 108 61.45 -71.94 -7.21
N GLN A 109 60.44 -72.69 -6.76
CA GLN A 109 59.11 -72.15 -6.45
C GLN A 109 59.16 -71.12 -5.32
N ALA A 110 59.91 -71.39 -4.25
CA ALA A 110 60.11 -70.42 -3.17
C ALA A 110 60.82 -69.15 -3.67
N LYS A 111 61.84 -69.29 -4.52
CA LYS A 111 62.52 -68.13 -5.14
C LYS A 111 61.60 -67.35 -6.08
N GLU A 112 60.72 -68.01 -6.82
CA GLU A 112 59.73 -67.37 -7.69
C GLU A 112 58.72 -66.57 -6.87
N GLN A 113 58.18 -67.15 -5.79
CA GLN A 113 57.30 -66.45 -4.85
C GLN A 113 58.00 -65.25 -4.21
N GLU A 114 59.24 -65.42 -3.73
CA GLU A 114 60.00 -64.31 -3.15
C GLU A 114 60.25 -63.19 -4.17
N ALA A 115 60.57 -63.53 -5.42
CA ALA A 115 60.80 -62.56 -6.48
C ALA A 115 59.52 -61.81 -6.88
N THR A 116 58.38 -62.52 -6.97
CA THR A 116 57.08 -61.90 -7.31
C THR A 116 56.57 -61.00 -6.19
N GLU A 117 56.71 -61.40 -4.92
CA GLU A 117 56.38 -60.55 -3.77
C GLU A 117 57.26 -59.29 -3.73
N LYS A 118 58.57 -59.43 -3.95
CA LYS A 118 59.49 -58.28 -4.04
C LYS A 118 59.08 -57.35 -5.18
N LEU A 119 58.79 -57.89 -6.37
CA LEU A 119 58.37 -57.11 -7.53
C LEU A 119 57.09 -56.31 -7.23
N LEU A 120 56.07 -56.97 -6.69
CA LEU A 120 54.79 -56.31 -6.36
C LEU A 120 54.99 -55.20 -5.32
N SER A 121 55.82 -55.44 -4.31
CA SER A 121 56.14 -54.42 -3.29
C SER A 121 56.87 -53.20 -3.89
N LEU A 122 57.76 -53.42 -4.87
CA LEU A 122 58.47 -52.36 -5.57
C LEU A 122 57.55 -51.61 -6.54
N GLU A 123 56.65 -52.30 -7.21
CA GLU A 123 55.65 -51.70 -8.11
C GLU A 123 54.72 -50.75 -7.34
N GLN A 124 54.24 -51.17 -6.17
CA GLN A 124 53.43 -50.31 -5.30
C GLN A 124 54.21 -49.06 -4.86
N LYS A 125 55.46 -49.23 -4.39
CA LYS A 125 56.33 -48.11 -4.01
C LYS A 125 56.61 -47.18 -5.19
N MET A 126 56.81 -47.72 -6.39
CA MET A 126 57.05 -46.97 -7.61
C MET A 126 55.81 -46.14 -7.99
N SER A 127 54.61 -46.72 -7.93
CA SER A 127 53.36 -46.02 -8.20
C SER A 127 53.14 -44.84 -7.24
N VAL A 128 53.37 -45.06 -5.94
CA VAL A 128 53.30 -43.99 -4.93
C VAL A 128 54.38 -42.93 -5.16
N ALA A 129 55.60 -43.33 -5.50
CA ALA A 129 56.68 -42.40 -5.79
C ALA A 129 56.41 -41.57 -7.06
N GLN A 130 55.84 -42.16 -8.11
CA GLN A 130 55.47 -41.47 -9.35
C GLN A 130 54.36 -40.45 -9.13
N THR A 131 53.35 -40.80 -8.33
CA THR A 131 52.27 -39.86 -7.98
C THR A 131 52.77 -38.74 -7.06
N ALA A 132 53.62 -39.04 -6.08
CA ALA A 132 54.26 -38.02 -5.25
C ALA A 132 55.15 -37.09 -6.07
N HIS A 133 55.89 -37.62 -7.05
CA HIS A 133 56.74 -36.83 -7.94
C HIS A 133 55.91 -35.91 -8.85
N SER A 134 54.82 -36.39 -9.44
CA SER A 134 53.97 -35.55 -10.30
C SER A 134 53.28 -34.43 -9.51
N GLN A 135 52.80 -34.71 -8.30
CA GLN A 135 52.25 -33.69 -7.39
C GLN A 135 53.32 -32.68 -6.98
N PHE A 136 54.54 -33.13 -6.69
CA PHE A 136 55.66 -32.24 -6.36
C PHE A 136 55.99 -31.32 -7.53
N GLU A 137 56.10 -31.83 -8.76
CA GLU A 137 56.38 -31.01 -9.95
C GLU A 137 55.26 -29.98 -10.20
N GLN A 138 53.99 -30.36 -10.05
CA GLN A 138 52.87 -29.43 -10.18
C GLN A 138 52.93 -28.33 -9.11
N ALA A 139 53.13 -28.70 -7.84
CA ALA A 139 53.24 -27.72 -6.75
C ALA A 139 54.45 -26.80 -6.94
N TYR A 140 55.60 -27.36 -7.35
CA TYR A 140 56.81 -26.60 -7.65
C TYR A 140 56.60 -25.59 -8.78
N GLN A 141 55.93 -26.00 -9.87
CA GLN A 141 55.59 -25.09 -10.98
C GLN A 141 54.68 -23.95 -10.53
N LEU A 142 53.71 -24.20 -9.66
CA LEU A 142 52.85 -23.15 -9.10
C LEU A 142 53.65 -22.16 -8.24
N VAL A 143 54.54 -22.66 -7.39
CA VAL A 143 55.40 -21.81 -6.54
C VAL A 143 56.34 -20.98 -7.42
N ALA A 144 56.93 -21.59 -8.46
CA ALA A 144 57.79 -20.89 -9.41
C ALA A 144 57.03 -19.85 -10.25
N ALA A 145 55.76 -20.08 -10.56
CA ALA A 145 54.93 -19.10 -11.26
C ALA A 145 54.61 -17.88 -10.39
N ILE A 146 54.47 -18.05 -9.07
CA ILE A 146 54.15 -16.96 -8.14
C ILE A 146 55.41 -16.21 -7.69
N ASN A 147 56.48 -16.93 -7.31
CA ASN A 147 57.72 -16.35 -6.78
C ASN A 147 58.74 -16.00 -7.88
N GLY A 148 58.67 -16.62 -9.05
CA GLY A 148 59.75 -16.65 -10.04
C GLY A 148 60.65 -17.89 -9.89
N PRO A 149 61.71 -18.02 -10.69
CA PRO A 149 62.57 -19.22 -10.68
C PRO A 149 63.30 -19.38 -9.34
N LEU A 150 63.21 -20.57 -8.73
CA LEU A 150 63.86 -20.92 -7.46
C LEU A 150 64.45 -22.34 -7.51
N ALA A 151 65.24 -22.73 -6.51
CA ALA A 151 65.74 -24.10 -6.41
C ALA A 151 64.67 -25.05 -5.86
N ARG A 152 64.68 -26.32 -6.28
CA ARG A 152 63.74 -27.35 -5.76
C ARG A 152 63.84 -27.56 -4.24
N SER A 153 65.02 -27.36 -3.67
CA SER A 153 65.26 -27.45 -2.22
C SER A 153 64.59 -26.33 -1.43
N GLU A 154 64.41 -25.15 -2.04
CA GLU A 154 63.87 -23.96 -1.40
C GLU A 154 62.35 -23.86 -1.55
N ALA A 155 61.76 -24.64 -2.47
CA ALA A 155 60.36 -24.54 -2.85
C ALA A 155 59.39 -24.77 -1.69
N TRP A 156 59.74 -25.62 -0.73
CA TRP A 156 58.90 -25.88 0.42
C TRP A 156 58.78 -24.66 1.35
N ASP A 157 59.92 -24.04 1.68
CA ASP A 157 59.96 -22.90 2.57
C ASP A 157 59.26 -21.69 1.93
N VAL A 158 59.56 -21.43 0.65
CA VAL A 158 58.91 -20.37 -0.14
C VAL A 158 57.40 -20.60 -0.24
N ALA A 159 56.95 -21.84 -0.53
CA ALA A 159 55.52 -22.14 -0.62
C ALA A 159 54.79 -21.85 0.71
N ARG A 160 55.42 -22.20 1.83
CA ARG A 160 54.87 -21.96 3.17
C ARG A 160 54.76 -20.46 3.47
N GLU A 161 55.78 -19.69 3.11
CA GLU A 161 55.76 -18.23 3.25
C GLU A 161 54.67 -17.60 2.38
N LEU A 162 54.57 -17.98 1.11
CA LEU A 162 53.52 -17.51 0.20
C LEU A 162 52.11 -17.79 0.71
N LEU A 163 51.88 -18.98 1.29
CA LEU A 163 50.58 -19.31 1.88
C LEU A 163 50.27 -18.45 3.12
N ARG A 164 51.28 -18.20 3.97
CA ARG A 164 51.13 -17.33 5.14
C ARG A 164 50.84 -15.89 4.73
N ASP A 165 51.57 -15.37 3.75
CA ASP A 165 51.37 -14.04 3.21
C ASP A 165 50.02 -13.91 2.52
N GLY A 166 49.58 -14.95 1.78
CA GLY A 166 48.26 -14.99 1.18
C GLY A 166 47.12 -14.82 2.18
N VAL A 167 47.21 -15.42 3.38
CA VAL A 167 46.23 -15.23 4.46
C VAL A 167 46.27 -13.80 4.99
N ASN A 168 47.46 -13.25 5.25
CA ASN A 168 47.62 -11.88 5.74
C ASN A 168 47.10 -10.85 4.71
N GLN A 169 47.40 -11.03 3.44
CA GLN A 169 46.97 -10.16 2.34
C GLN A 169 45.45 -10.20 2.15
N ARG A 170 44.80 -11.36 2.29
CA ARG A 170 43.33 -11.45 2.27
C ARG A 170 42.69 -10.64 3.39
N HIS A 171 43.21 -10.79 4.60
CA HIS A 171 42.72 -10.01 5.75
C HIS A 171 42.92 -8.49 5.55
N LEU A 172 44.08 -8.08 5.03
CA LEU A 172 44.31 -6.67 4.68
C LEU A 172 43.35 -6.18 3.59
N ALA A 173 43.13 -6.99 2.54
CA ALA A 173 42.21 -6.65 1.46
C ALA A 173 40.76 -6.48 1.95
N GLU A 174 40.30 -7.32 2.89
CA GLU A 174 38.98 -7.18 3.52
C GLU A 174 38.85 -5.87 4.31
N GLN A 175 39.92 -5.37 4.92
CA GLN A 175 39.93 -4.10 5.65
C GLN A 175 39.91 -2.86 4.75
N VAL A 176 40.30 -2.98 3.47
CA VAL A 176 40.36 -1.83 2.55
C VAL A 176 38.99 -1.16 2.39
N GLN A 177 37.91 -1.94 2.26
CA GLN A 177 36.59 -1.38 2.01
C GLN A 177 36.04 -0.57 3.20
N PRO A 178 36.07 -1.07 4.45
CA PRO A 178 35.75 -0.25 5.63
C PRO A 178 36.60 1.01 5.76
N LEU A 179 37.90 0.93 5.50
CA LEU A 179 38.80 2.08 5.57
C LEU A 179 38.47 3.13 4.50
N ARG A 180 38.14 2.72 3.27
CA ARG A 180 37.68 3.64 2.22
C ARG A 180 36.38 4.34 2.58
N MET A 181 35.41 3.62 3.16
CA MET A 181 34.17 4.22 3.63
C MET A 181 34.45 5.28 4.71
N ARG A 182 35.26 4.94 5.72
CA ARG A 182 35.64 5.88 6.78
C ARG A 182 36.41 7.09 6.24
N LEU A 183 37.30 6.89 5.26
CA LEU A 183 38.00 7.98 4.60
C LEU A 183 37.03 8.91 3.85
N SER A 184 36.10 8.35 3.07
CA SER A 184 35.09 9.16 2.37
C SER A 184 34.18 9.94 3.32
N GLU A 185 33.83 9.37 4.48
CA GLU A 185 33.06 10.05 5.52
C GLU A 185 33.86 11.20 6.14
N LEU A 186 35.16 10.99 6.42
CA LEU A 186 36.03 12.05 6.93
C LEU A 186 36.24 13.17 5.90
N GLU A 187 36.39 12.83 4.62
CA GLU A 187 36.47 13.81 3.54
C GLU A 187 35.17 14.61 3.40
N GLN A 188 34.00 13.97 3.53
CA GLN A 188 32.72 14.65 3.52
C GLN A 188 32.58 15.60 4.72
N ARG A 189 32.88 15.13 5.94
CA ARG A 189 32.85 15.96 7.15
C ARG A 189 33.80 17.15 7.05
N LEU A 190 34.98 16.98 6.43
CA LEU A 190 35.91 18.08 6.19
C LEU A 190 35.33 19.11 5.21
N ARG A 191 34.65 18.68 4.14
CA ARG A 191 33.98 19.60 3.22
C ARG A 191 32.85 20.36 3.90
N GLU A 192 32.03 19.68 4.70
CA GLU A 192 30.97 20.30 5.50
C GLU A 192 31.53 21.34 6.48
N GLN A 193 32.66 21.05 7.14
CA GLN A 193 33.35 22.02 7.99
C GLN A 193 33.84 23.24 7.20
N GLN A 194 34.49 23.04 6.04
CA GLN A 194 34.96 24.13 5.19
C GLN A 194 33.80 24.99 4.66
N GLU A 195 32.67 24.38 4.32
CA GLU A 195 31.46 25.10 3.91
C GLU A 195 30.87 25.90 5.07
N ALA A 196 30.78 25.32 6.27
CA ALA A 196 30.32 26.02 7.47
C ALA A 196 31.21 27.21 7.82
N GLU A 197 32.55 27.05 7.77
CA GLU A 197 33.51 28.14 7.95
C GLU A 197 33.34 29.24 6.90
N ARG A 198 33.10 28.86 5.64
CA ARG A 198 32.85 29.83 4.56
C ARG A 198 31.56 30.61 4.81
N LEU A 199 30.48 29.93 5.19
CA LEU A 199 29.20 30.57 5.51
C LEU A 199 29.33 31.51 6.71
N LEU A 200 30.07 31.11 7.74
CA LEU A 200 30.39 31.96 8.88
C LEU A 200 31.17 33.21 8.44
N ALA A 201 32.21 33.05 7.63
CA ALA A 201 32.98 34.16 7.11
C ALA A 201 32.12 35.11 6.24
N GLU A 202 31.22 34.56 5.42
CA GLU A 202 30.26 35.36 4.65
C GLU A 202 29.27 36.12 5.57
N PHE A 203 28.77 35.48 6.62
CA PHE A 203 27.90 36.12 7.61
C PHE A 203 28.60 37.25 8.37
N CYS A 204 29.81 36.99 8.89
CA CYS A 204 30.64 37.98 9.58
C CYS A 204 30.95 39.18 8.68
N LYS A 205 31.26 38.95 7.39
CA LYS A 205 31.43 40.02 6.39
C LYS A 205 30.18 40.86 6.21
N ARG A 206 28.99 40.24 6.12
CA ARG A 206 27.71 40.97 5.96
C ARG A 206 27.36 41.80 7.19
N GLN A 207 27.66 41.30 8.38
CA GLN A 207 27.38 41.99 9.64
C GLN A 207 28.46 43.02 10.03
N GLY A 208 29.62 43.00 9.36
CA GLY A 208 30.75 43.89 9.68
C GLY A 208 31.36 43.63 11.06
N LYS A 209 31.09 42.47 11.65
CA LYS A 209 31.59 42.01 12.94
C LYS A 209 31.99 40.54 12.82
N ASN A 210 33.07 40.16 13.47
CA ASN A 210 33.46 38.76 13.59
C ASN A 210 32.74 38.16 14.79
N PHE A 211 32.04 37.06 14.55
CA PHE A 211 31.42 36.24 15.59
C PHE A 211 32.16 34.93 15.68
N ASP A 212 32.45 34.50 16.90
CA ASP A 212 32.97 33.16 17.17
C ASP A 212 31.84 32.14 17.23
N ILE A 213 32.17 30.85 17.11
CA ILE A 213 31.18 29.76 17.05
C ILE A 213 30.28 29.76 18.30
N ASP A 214 30.87 29.99 19.48
CA ASP A 214 30.17 29.97 20.76
C ASP A 214 29.19 31.15 20.91
N GLU A 215 29.37 32.23 20.14
CA GLU A 215 28.52 33.42 20.19
C GLU A 215 27.30 33.33 19.27
N LEU A 216 27.30 32.40 18.30
CA LEU A 216 26.24 32.29 17.29
C LEU A 216 24.89 31.93 17.88
N GLU A 217 24.85 31.06 18.88
CA GLU A 217 23.58 30.68 19.53
C GLU A 217 22.95 31.86 20.25
N ALA A 218 23.74 32.65 20.98
CA ALA A 218 23.27 33.85 21.65
C ALA A 218 22.79 34.91 20.65
N LEU A 219 23.55 35.11 19.56
CA LEU A 219 23.17 36.03 18.48
C LEU A 219 21.87 35.58 17.80
N HIS A 220 21.71 34.28 17.55
CA HIS A 220 20.50 33.73 16.95
C HIS A 220 19.28 34.01 17.83
N GLN A 221 19.37 33.75 19.15
CA GLN A 221 18.30 34.05 20.11
C GLN A 221 17.98 35.55 20.16
N GLU A 222 18.99 36.43 20.12
CA GLU A 222 18.77 37.88 20.08
C GLU A 222 18.04 38.30 18.80
N LEU A 223 18.44 37.77 17.64
CA LEU A 223 17.80 38.05 16.36
C LEU A 223 16.36 37.53 16.33
N GLU A 224 16.09 36.34 16.85
CA GLU A 224 14.73 35.79 16.98
C GLU A 224 13.85 36.64 17.89
N ALA A 225 14.36 37.03 19.07
CA ALA A 225 13.64 37.92 19.98
C ALA A 225 13.34 39.28 19.33
N ARG A 226 14.29 39.81 18.55
CA ARG A 226 14.11 41.06 17.81
C ARG A 226 13.08 40.92 16.68
N ILE A 227 13.07 39.80 15.96
CA ILE A 227 12.05 39.50 14.94
C ILE A 227 10.67 39.39 15.58
N ALA A 228 10.56 38.70 16.73
CA ALA A 228 9.30 38.58 17.46
C ALA A 228 8.77 39.97 17.90
N ALA A 229 9.62 40.78 18.55
CA ALA A 229 9.25 42.14 18.96
C ALA A 229 8.84 43.04 17.79
N LEU A 230 9.54 42.94 16.64
CA LEU A 230 9.15 43.68 15.43
C LEU A 230 7.81 43.18 14.87
N SER A 231 7.57 41.87 14.91
CA SER A 231 6.31 41.28 14.46
C SER A 231 5.14 41.73 15.33
N ASP A 232 5.31 41.78 16.65
CA ASP A 232 4.31 42.31 17.59
C ASP A 232 4.03 43.79 17.33
N ASN A 233 5.08 44.59 17.09
CA ASN A 233 4.92 46.00 16.73
C ASN A 233 4.14 46.19 15.42
N VAL A 234 4.41 45.35 14.41
CA VAL A 234 3.67 45.38 13.12
C VAL A 234 2.22 44.97 13.34
N ALA A 235 1.95 43.96 14.16
CA ALA A 235 0.59 43.53 14.51
C ALA A 235 -0.17 44.66 15.22
N ASN A 236 0.41 45.25 16.25
CA ASN A 236 -0.18 46.38 17.00
C ASN A 236 -0.46 47.58 16.09
N ALA A 237 0.47 47.95 15.22
CA ALA A 237 0.27 49.03 14.26
C ALA A 237 -0.86 48.70 13.26
N SER A 238 -0.98 47.43 12.85
CA SER A 238 -2.05 46.99 11.96
C SER A 238 -3.43 47.05 12.63
N GLU A 239 -3.51 46.72 13.93
CA GLU A 239 -4.72 46.81 14.74
C GLU A 239 -5.14 48.27 14.95
N GLN A 240 -4.21 49.15 15.34
CA GLN A 240 -4.46 50.59 15.47
C GLN A 240 -4.95 51.20 14.14
N ARG A 241 -4.39 50.77 13.01
CA ARG A 241 -4.86 51.22 11.69
C ARG A 241 -6.29 50.74 11.42
N MET A 242 -6.66 49.54 11.87
CA MET A 242 -8.00 49.01 11.72
C MET A 242 -9.01 49.78 12.59
N THR A 243 -8.68 50.06 13.85
CA THR A 243 -9.56 50.84 14.74
C THR A 243 -9.78 52.25 14.21
N LEU A 244 -8.72 52.94 13.77
CA LEU A 244 -8.84 54.27 13.15
C LEU A 244 -9.69 54.26 11.88
N ARG A 245 -9.60 53.20 11.06
CA ARG A 245 -10.50 53.04 9.89
C ARG A 245 -11.94 52.86 10.30
N GLN A 246 -12.22 52.05 11.32
CA GLN A 246 -13.58 51.84 11.82
C GLN A 246 -14.17 53.13 12.40
N GLU A 247 -13.39 53.89 13.17
CA GLU A 247 -13.78 55.22 13.67
C GLU A 247 -14.05 56.20 12.52
N GLN A 248 -13.20 56.19 11.49
CA GLN A 248 -13.39 57.01 10.30
C GLN A 248 -14.70 56.66 9.57
N GLU A 249 -15.00 55.37 9.37
CA GLU A 249 -16.25 54.91 8.75
C GLU A 249 -17.47 55.31 9.60
N GLN A 250 -17.38 55.18 10.92
CA GLN A 250 -18.44 55.60 11.84
C GLN A 250 -18.69 57.12 11.75
N LEU A 251 -17.63 57.93 11.77
CA LEU A 251 -17.74 59.39 11.63
C LEU A 251 -18.29 59.78 10.25
N GLN A 252 -17.86 59.14 9.18
CA GLN A 252 -18.39 59.38 7.83
C GLN A 252 -19.89 59.08 7.75
N SER A 253 -20.34 57.94 8.29
CA SER A 253 -21.76 57.60 8.34
C SER A 253 -22.58 58.62 9.15
N ARG A 254 -22.02 59.09 10.28
CA ARG A 254 -22.67 60.11 11.11
C ARG A 254 -22.76 61.46 10.39
N ILE A 255 -21.69 61.87 9.70
CA ILE A 255 -21.67 63.08 8.87
C ILE A 255 -22.74 62.97 7.78
N GLN A 256 -22.80 61.84 7.06
CA GLN A 256 -23.79 61.65 6.00
C GLN A 256 -25.23 61.74 6.53
N HIS A 257 -25.51 61.12 7.68
CA HIS A 257 -26.81 61.22 8.34
C HIS A 257 -27.15 62.67 8.76
N LEU A 258 -26.18 63.39 9.34
CA LEU A 258 -26.39 64.79 9.72
C LEU A 258 -26.57 65.70 8.49
N MET A 259 -25.85 65.46 7.40
CA MET A 259 -26.02 66.17 6.13
C MET A 259 -27.40 65.95 5.53
N GLN A 260 -27.98 64.74 5.63
CA GLN A 260 -29.35 64.48 5.19
C GLN A 260 -30.40 65.18 6.08
N ARG A 261 -30.13 65.29 7.39
CA ARG A 261 -31.04 65.94 8.34
C ARG A 261 -30.95 67.48 8.31
N ALA A 262 -29.81 68.03 7.90
CA ALA A 262 -29.58 69.47 7.91
C ALA A 262 -30.63 70.28 7.10
N PRO A 263 -31.01 69.92 5.86
CA PRO A 263 -32.04 70.65 5.12
C PRO A 263 -33.40 70.68 5.82
N VAL A 264 -33.82 69.56 6.40
CA VAL A 264 -35.10 69.45 7.12
C VAL A 264 -35.07 70.27 8.41
N TRP A 265 -33.94 70.24 9.14
CA TRP A 265 -33.77 71.06 10.33
C TRP A 265 -33.79 72.56 9.99
N LEU A 266 -33.13 72.97 8.90
CA LEU A 266 -33.10 74.36 8.43
C LEU A 266 -34.52 74.82 8.03
N ALA A 267 -35.28 73.97 7.34
CA ALA A 267 -36.69 74.24 7.03
C ALA A 267 -37.55 74.37 8.30
N ALA A 268 -37.40 73.46 9.26
CA ALA A 268 -38.12 73.51 10.53
C ALA A 268 -37.76 74.75 11.36
N GLN A 269 -36.48 75.15 11.37
CA GLN A 269 -36.03 76.37 12.06
C GLN A 269 -36.60 77.63 11.39
N ASN A 270 -36.64 77.68 10.05
CA ASN A 270 -37.28 78.79 9.35
C ASN A 270 -38.78 78.89 9.69
N SER A 271 -39.50 77.76 9.76
CA SER A 271 -40.90 77.74 10.19
C SER A 271 -41.09 78.15 11.65
N LEU A 272 -40.18 77.75 12.55
CA LEU A 272 -40.22 78.16 13.95
C LEU A 272 -39.96 79.67 14.10
N ASN A 273 -38.98 80.21 13.37
CA ASN A 273 -38.70 81.65 13.35
C ASN A 273 -39.91 82.42 12.80
N GLN A 274 -40.57 81.92 11.74
CA GLN A 274 -41.79 82.52 11.21
C GLN A 274 -42.93 82.51 12.23
N LEU A 275 -43.11 81.43 12.99
CA LEU A 275 -44.12 81.33 14.05
C LEU A 275 -43.81 82.29 15.21
N SER A 276 -42.54 82.37 15.62
CA SER A 276 -42.05 83.32 16.62
C SER A 276 -42.29 84.77 16.19
N GLU A 277 -42.00 85.12 14.94
CA GLU A 277 -42.25 86.45 14.38
C GLU A 277 -43.74 86.81 14.33
N GLN A 278 -44.62 85.84 14.03
CA GLN A 278 -46.07 86.04 14.03
C GLN A 278 -46.66 86.21 15.43
N CYS A 279 -46.11 85.51 16.42
CA CYS A 279 -46.61 85.52 17.80
C CYS A 279 -45.94 86.58 18.69
N GLY A 280 -44.77 87.10 18.29
CA GLY A 280 -43.99 88.06 19.09
C GLY A 280 -43.31 87.45 20.33
N GLU A 281 -43.31 86.12 20.45
CA GLU A 281 -42.74 85.35 21.56
C GLU A 281 -41.57 84.49 21.06
N GLU A 282 -40.54 84.32 21.88
CA GLU A 282 -39.40 83.44 21.58
C GLU A 282 -39.62 82.06 22.19
N PHE A 283 -39.52 81.01 21.36
CA PHE A 283 -39.66 79.62 21.80
C PHE A 283 -38.29 78.96 21.92
N THR A 284 -37.83 78.73 23.15
CA THR A 284 -36.57 78.06 23.47
C THR A 284 -36.74 76.55 23.68
N SER A 285 -37.94 76.10 24.05
CA SER A 285 -38.27 74.70 24.28
C SER A 285 -39.52 74.27 23.52
N SER A 286 -39.59 72.99 23.15
CA SER A 286 -40.82 72.40 22.57
C SER A 286 -42.02 72.50 23.50
N GLN A 287 -41.80 72.57 24.82
CA GLN A 287 -42.86 72.71 25.82
C GLN A 287 -43.51 74.10 25.75
N GLU A 288 -42.71 75.15 25.53
CA GLU A 288 -43.21 76.53 25.43
C GLU A 288 -44.13 76.71 24.22
N VAL A 289 -43.81 76.06 23.10
CA VAL A 289 -44.71 76.04 21.92
C VAL A 289 -46.06 75.41 22.27
N THR A 290 -46.07 74.31 23.05
CA THR A 290 -47.31 73.64 23.45
C THR A 290 -48.10 74.43 24.49
N GLU A 291 -47.43 75.09 25.43
CA GLU A 291 -48.06 75.94 26.44
C GLU A 291 -48.68 77.18 25.79
N TYR A 292 -47.95 77.82 24.87
CA TYR A 292 -48.47 78.96 24.11
C TYR A 292 -49.67 78.56 23.25
N LEU A 293 -49.63 77.39 22.61
CA LEU A 293 -50.77 76.85 21.88
C LEU A 293 -51.99 76.63 22.78
N GLN A 294 -51.79 76.11 24.00
CA GLN A 294 -52.88 75.93 24.97
C GLN A 294 -53.48 77.28 25.39
N GLN A 295 -52.64 78.27 25.71
CA GLN A 295 -53.09 79.62 26.04
C GLN A 295 -53.83 80.28 24.86
N LEU A 296 -53.36 80.07 23.62
CA LEU A 296 -54.03 80.60 22.43
C LEU A 296 -55.41 79.96 22.24
N LEU A 297 -55.52 78.64 22.43
CA LEU A 297 -56.78 77.91 22.35
C LEU A 297 -57.76 78.31 23.47
N GLU A 298 -57.27 78.61 24.67
CA GLU A 298 -58.09 79.14 25.77
C GLU A 298 -58.61 80.54 25.45
N ARG A 299 -57.73 81.44 24.98
CA ARG A 299 -58.13 82.79 24.53
C ARG A 299 -59.14 82.74 23.37
N GLU A 300 -58.94 81.84 22.41
CA GLU A 300 -59.89 81.66 21.31
C GLU A 300 -61.26 81.20 21.83
N ARG A 301 -61.30 80.28 22.79
CA ARG A 301 -62.55 79.84 23.43
C ARG A 301 -63.23 80.95 24.20
N GLU A 302 -62.50 81.70 25.00
CA GLU A 302 -63.03 82.87 25.74
C GLU A 302 -63.62 83.90 24.77
N ALA A 303 -62.91 84.22 23.69
CA ALA A 303 -63.39 85.14 22.67
C ALA A 303 -64.63 84.62 21.93
N ILE A 304 -64.73 83.31 21.69
CA ILE A 304 -65.94 82.69 21.10
C ILE A 304 -67.12 82.81 22.07
N VAL A 305 -66.92 82.55 23.36
CA VAL A 305 -67.97 82.68 24.38
C VAL A 305 -68.43 84.13 24.51
N GLU A 306 -67.49 85.08 24.59
CA GLU A 306 -67.83 86.51 24.66
C GLU A 306 -68.58 86.96 23.41
N ARG A 307 -68.15 86.54 22.21
CA ARG A 307 -68.86 86.80 20.96
C ARG A 307 -70.29 86.26 21.00
N ASP A 308 -70.48 85.05 21.52
CA ASP A 308 -71.80 84.41 21.59
C ASP A 308 -72.69 85.09 22.65
N GLU A 309 -72.14 85.53 23.78
CA GLU A 309 -72.85 86.32 24.79
C GLU A 309 -73.26 87.71 24.25
N VAL A 310 -72.35 88.41 23.58
CA VAL A 310 -72.64 89.67 22.90
C VAL A 310 -73.71 89.46 21.82
N GLY A 311 -73.62 88.37 21.06
CA GLY A 311 -74.63 87.98 20.08
C GLY A 311 -76.01 87.75 20.71
N ALA A 312 -76.07 87.03 21.83
CA ALA A 312 -77.31 86.79 22.56
C ALA A 312 -77.90 88.08 23.13
N ARG A 313 -77.06 88.94 23.71
CA ARG A 313 -77.48 90.22 24.28
C ARG A 313 -77.97 91.18 23.20
N LYS A 314 -77.31 91.21 22.04
CA LYS A 314 -77.76 91.97 20.87
C LYS A 314 -79.15 91.49 20.42
N ASN A 315 -79.36 90.18 20.28
CA ASN A 315 -80.66 89.64 19.88
C ASN A 315 -81.77 90.01 20.88
N ALA A 316 -81.49 89.97 22.19
CA ALA A 316 -82.45 90.39 23.21
C ALA A 316 -82.82 91.88 23.11
N VAL A 317 -81.84 92.75 22.84
CA VAL A 317 -82.07 94.17 22.60
C VAL A 317 -82.86 94.39 21.31
N ASP A 318 -82.55 93.66 20.24
CA ASP A 318 -83.28 93.73 18.97
C ASP A 318 -84.76 93.32 19.17
N GLU A 319 -85.07 92.29 19.96
CA GLU A 319 -86.45 91.90 20.33
C GLU A 319 -87.18 92.98 21.16
N GLU A 320 -86.49 93.64 22.08
CA GLU A 320 -87.06 94.71 22.91
C GLU A 320 -87.37 95.96 22.07
N ILE A 321 -86.47 96.34 21.16
CA ILE A 321 -86.70 97.39 20.18
C ILE A 321 -87.93 97.05 19.32
N GLU A 322 -88.05 95.80 18.85
CA GLU A 322 -89.19 95.38 18.03
C GLU A 322 -90.52 95.48 18.79
N ARG A 323 -90.54 95.20 20.10
CA ARG A 323 -91.74 95.40 20.94
C ARG A 323 -92.11 96.89 21.09
N LEU A 324 -91.13 97.74 21.37
CA LEU A 324 -91.36 99.17 21.63
C LEU A 324 -91.71 99.98 20.37
N SER A 325 -91.30 99.51 19.20
CA SER A 325 -91.51 100.22 17.93
C SER A 325 -92.85 99.92 17.25
N GLN A 326 -93.74 99.12 17.85
CA GLN A 326 -95.09 98.91 17.33
C GLN A 326 -95.97 100.17 17.56
N PRO A 327 -96.46 100.86 16.51
CA PRO A 327 -97.24 102.08 16.68
C PRO A 327 -98.65 101.77 17.20
N GLY A 328 -98.93 102.11 18.45
CA GLY A 328 -100.23 101.91 19.11
C GLY A 328 -100.58 103.07 20.03
N GLY A 329 -101.37 104.03 19.51
CA GLY A 329 -101.71 105.24 20.27
C GLY A 329 -102.05 106.43 19.38
N ALA A 330 -102.64 106.21 18.20
CA ALA A 330 -103.00 107.30 17.30
C ALA A 330 -104.04 108.21 17.97
N GLU A 331 -103.62 109.41 18.36
CA GLU A 331 -104.52 110.46 18.83
C GLU A 331 -105.18 111.17 17.63
N ASP A 332 -106.43 111.60 17.79
CA ASP A 332 -107.11 112.38 16.75
C ASP A 332 -106.44 113.76 16.65
N GLN A 333 -105.80 114.06 15.51
CA GLN A 333 -105.07 115.31 15.27
C GLN A 333 -105.90 116.57 15.55
N ARG A 334 -107.23 116.46 15.50
CA ARG A 334 -108.16 117.55 15.81
C ARG A 334 -108.07 118.01 17.28
N LEU A 335 -107.64 117.14 18.19
CA LEU A 335 -107.56 117.44 19.62
C LEU A 335 -106.45 118.45 19.94
N ASN A 336 -105.29 118.36 19.28
CA ASN A 336 -104.22 119.35 19.44
C ASN A 336 -104.69 120.76 19.03
N ALA A 337 -105.41 120.87 17.92
CA ALA A 337 -105.96 122.15 17.46
C ALA A 337 -107.05 122.71 18.40
N LEU A 338 -107.85 121.83 19.03
CA LEU A 338 -108.83 122.24 20.03
C LEU A 338 -108.18 122.67 21.35
N ALA A 339 -107.10 122.00 21.76
CA ALA A 339 -106.37 122.33 22.98
C ALA A 339 -105.75 123.73 22.91
N GLU A 340 -105.07 124.05 21.81
CA GLU A 340 -104.55 125.40 21.58
C GLU A 340 -105.67 126.45 21.58
N ARG A 341 -106.80 126.15 20.94
CA ARG A 341 -107.93 127.09 20.85
C ARG A 341 -108.57 127.38 22.21
N PHE A 342 -108.65 126.39 23.09
CA PHE A 342 -109.17 126.56 24.45
C PHE A 342 -108.11 127.07 25.44
N GLY A 343 -106.87 127.27 25.00
CA GLY A 343 -105.75 127.63 25.88
C GLY A 343 -105.44 126.54 26.91
N GLY A 344 -105.68 125.27 26.56
CA GLY A 344 -105.41 124.09 27.38
C GLY A 344 -104.33 123.17 26.80
N VAL A 345 -103.98 122.13 27.55
CA VAL A 345 -102.97 121.11 27.17
C VAL A 345 -103.62 119.73 27.16
N LEU A 346 -103.21 118.84 26.24
CA LEU A 346 -103.71 117.47 26.22
C LEU A 346 -103.17 116.65 27.40
N LEU A 347 -104.01 115.78 27.94
CA LEU A 347 -103.60 114.88 29.01
C LEU A 347 -102.49 113.91 28.59
N SER A 348 -102.44 113.52 27.31
CA SER A 348 -101.37 112.69 26.73
C SER A 348 -100.00 113.36 26.78
N GLU A 349 -99.94 114.67 26.56
CA GLU A 349 -98.69 115.45 26.61
C GLU A 349 -98.23 115.73 28.05
N ILE A 350 -99.17 115.83 29.00
CA ILE A 350 -98.84 115.95 30.43
C ILE A 350 -98.25 114.64 30.98
N TYR A 351 -98.59 113.51 30.38
CA TYR A 351 -98.14 112.17 30.79
C TYR A 351 -97.15 111.52 29.79
N ASP A 352 -96.41 112.31 29.01
CA ASP A 352 -95.36 111.77 28.10
C ASP A 352 -94.19 111.15 28.87
N ASP A 353 -93.89 111.66 30.08
CA ASP A 353 -92.77 111.19 30.92
C ASP A 353 -93.12 109.99 31.85
N VAL A 354 -94.19 109.25 31.56
CA VAL A 354 -94.55 108.05 32.34
C VAL A 354 -93.63 106.88 31.97
N SER A 355 -93.20 106.10 32.97
CA SER A 355 -92.33 104.93 32.77
C SER A 355 -92.95 103.91 31.79
N LEU A 356 -92.12 103.21 31.01
CA LEU A 356 -92.58 102.16 30.08
C LEU A 356 -93.38 101.04 30.78
N GLU A 357 -93.10 100.77 32.06
CA GLU A 357 -93.82 99.77 32.85
C GLU A 357 -95.23 100.25 33.24
N ASP A 358 -95.38 101.53 33.56
CA ASP A 358 -96.62 102.11 34.05
C ASP A 358 -97.51 102.72 32.94
N ALA A 359 -96.92 103.05 31.78
CA ALA A 359 -97.61 103.69 30.67
C ALA A 359 -98.85 102.92 30.17
N PRO A 360 -98.82 101.58 29.99
CA PRO A 360 -100.01 100.81 29.61
C PRO A 360 -101.12 100.90 30.67
N TYR A 361 -100.75 100.90 31.96
CA TYR A 361 -101.67 100.94 33.08
C TYR A 361 -102.40 102.29 33.17
N PHE A 362 -101.66 103.41 33.10
CA PHE A 362 -102.26 104.74 33.14
C PHE A 362 -103.09 105.05 31.89
N SER A 363 -102.63 104.61 30.71
CA SER A 363 -103.40 104.74 29.46
C SER A 363 -104.75 104.01 29.53
N ALA A 364 -104.80 102.84 30.17
CA ALA A 364 -106.05 102.11 30.43
C ALA A 364 -106.92 102.75 31.53
N LEU A 365 -106.32 103.29 32.59
CA LEU A 365 -107.03 103.88 33.74
C LEU A 365 -107.87 105.10 33.35
N TYR A 366 -107.32 105.99 32.51
CA TYR A 366 -108.03 107.18 32.04
C TYR A 366 -109.03 106.88 30.92
N GLY A 367 -108.98 105.69 30.30
CA GLY A 367 -109.95 105.26 29.30
C GLY A 367 -110.15 106.29 28.18
N PRO A 368 -111.40 106.64 27.79
CA PRO A 368 -111.65 107.70 26.80
C PRO A 368 -111.15 109.08 27.23
N SER A 369 -111.03 109.33 28.54
CA SER A 369 -110.56 110.59 29.10
C SER A 369 -109.05 110.81 28.94
N ARG A 370 -108.31 109.83 28.41
CA ARG A 370 -106.89 109.97 28.05
C ARG A 370 -106.64 111.09 27.02
N HIS A 371 -107.66 111.45 26.24
CA HIS A 371 -107.64 112.51 25.24
C HIS A 371 -108.25 113.83 25.76
N ALA A 372 -108.44 113.95 27.08
CA ALA A 372 -109.00 115.16 27.67
C ALA A 372 -108.05 116.35 27.45
N ILE A 373 -108.65 117.51 27.20
CA ILE A 373 -107.95 118.79 27.18
C ILE A 373 -108.13 119.40 28.57
N VAL A 374 -107.03 119.53 29.31
CA VAL A 374 -107.04 120.11 30.64
C VAL A 374 -106.89 121.63 30.50
N VAL A 375 -107.83 122.38 31.07
CA VAL A 375 -107.87 123.84 30.99
C VAL A 375 -108.05 124.41 32.40
N PRO A 376 -107.36 125.51 32.77
CA PRO A 376 -107.37 126.04 34.14
C PRO A 376 -108.72 126.60 34.61
N ASP A 377 -109.62 127.04 33.72
CA ASP A 377 -110.95 127.54 34.12
C ASP A 377 -112.03 127.22 33.07
N LEU A 378 -112.97 126.35 33.45
CA LEU A 378 -114.03 125.85 32.57
C LEU A 378 -115.10 126.91 32.25
N SER A 379 -115.21 127.93 33.11
CA SER A 379 -116.23 128.97 33.02
C SER A 379 -116.10 129.81 31.75
N GLN A 380 -114.86 130.04 31.30
CA GLN A 380 -114.53 130.86 30.12
C GLN A 380 -114.73 130.09 28.80
N ILE A 381 -114.71 128.76 28.84
CA ILE A 381 -114.90 127.89 27.68
C ILE A 381 -116.38 127.67 27.41
N ALA A 382 -117.24 127.74 28.43
CA ALA A 382 -118.68 127.55 28.28
C ALA A 382 -119.32 128.56 27.28
N GLU A 383 -118.73 129.75 27.10
CA GLU A 383 -119.14 130.70 26.06
C GLU A 383 -118.64 130.30 24.66
N GLN A 384 -117.48 129.64 24.56
CA GLN A 384 -116.91 129.14 23.29
C GLN A 384 -117.44 127.76 22.88
N LEU A 385 -118.13 127.06 23.79
CA LEU A 385 -118.82 125.79 23.57
C LEU A 385 -120.32 125.94 23.26
N LYS A 386 -120.86 127.18 23.21
CA LYS A 386 -122.25 127.44 22.80
C LYS A 386 -122.35 127.97 21.37
N VAL A 387 -122.33 127.04 20.42
CA VAL A 387 -123.22 126.98 19.25
C VAL A 387 -123.60 125.53 19.05
#